data_AF-A0A7G3ZM11-F1
#
_entry.id   AF-A0A7G3ZM11-F1
#
_cell.length_a   1.000
_cell.length_b   1.000
_cell.length_c   1.000
_cell.angle_alpha   90.00
_cell.angle_beta   90.00
_cell.angle_gamma   90.00
#
_symmetry.space_group_name_H-M   'P 1'
#
loop_
_entity.id
_entity.type
_entity.pdbx_description
1 polymer ?
#
loop_
_entity_poly.entity_id
_entity_poly.type
_entity_poly.pdbx_seq_one_letter_code
_entity_poly.pdbx_strand_id
1 'polypeptide(L)'
;MSELELALQSIKDSLQSTSEALEKVQQLYNSQDNDAENGNAGKLKLRILKEGLATDRVSLLSLKNCSMLAYINSLLLVVGGKLDTSCKDPTVKEGRQRSIQHRVVLERGVKPLEKKLSYQLDKLTRAYTRMEKEYVEAENRALAKSQSSVDQESNDDDSSDEELSYRPNVSSSLAAGTKTKKPAEPVEEEEEASAEGAVYKPPKISAVLPPQQLHQFEDKFNARDHRDRSGRSRMQAMEEYIRESSDQPSWESSIGANIVTHGRGGIKSLRDTEKERDIARYEEANFARLNHGTSKADKRKQKQRERQNQANVIGGEDFGIFNSKRRMEDSTSRRNAKRSRSAWDRAKKKL
;
A
#
# COMPACT_ATOMS: atom_id res chain seq x y z
N MET A 1 -90.63 6.69 -7.92
CA MET A 1 -89.31 6.67 -7.26
C MET A 1 -88.76 8.06 -7.47
N SER A 2 -88.62 8.83 -6.39
CA SER A 2 -88.27 10.26 -6.48
C SER A 2 -86.83 10.42 -7.00
N GLU A 3 -86.53 11.52 -7.69
CA GLU A 3 -85.17 11.82 -8.19
C GLU A 3 -84.12 11.79 -7.05
N LEU A 4 -84.55 12.10 -5.83
CA LEU A 4 -83.74 12.02 -4.62
C LEU A 4 -83.39 10.59 -4.22
N GLU A 5 -84.31 9.62 -4.40
CA GLU A 5 -84.02 8.21 -4.16
C GLU A 5 -82.99 7.67 -5.17
N LEU A 6 -83.08 8.08 -6.44
CA LEU A 6 -82.10 7.70 -7.47
C LEU A 6 -80.72 8.30 -7.18
N ALA A 7 -80.66 9.55 -6.74
CA ALA A 7 -79.41 10.19 -6.34
C ALA A 7 -78.77 9.50 -5.12
N LEU A 8 -79.57 9.18 -4.10
CA LEU A 8 -79.09 8.45 -2.92
C LEU A 8 -78.60 7.04 -3.27
N GLN A 9 -79.27 6.37 -4.20
CA GLN A 9 -78.86 5.04 -4.65
C GLN A 9 -77.54 5.10 -5.44
N SER A 10 -77.38 6.10 -6.31
CA SER A 10 -76.12 6.35 -7.01
C SER A 10 -74.96 6.67 -6.05
N ILE A 11 -75.21 7.45 -5.00
CA ILE A 11 -74.20 7.74 -3.97
C ILE A 11 -73.82 6.47 -3.20
N LYS A 12 -74.80 5.61 -2.88
CA LYS A 12 -74.55 4.34 -2.21
C LYS A 12 -73.71 3.40 -3.08
N ASP A 13 -74.02 3.29 -4.37
CA ASP A 13 -73.27 2.47 -5.31
C ASP A 13 -71.84 3.01 -5.51
N SER A 14 -71.68 4.34 -5.55
CA SER A 14 -70.37 4.97 -5.60
C SER A 14 -69.55 4.70 -4.33
N LEU A 15 -70.15 4.82 -3.15
CA LEU A 15 -69.50 4.50 -1.88
C LEU A 15 -69.08 3.03 -1.82
N GLN A 16 -69.94 2.12 -2.27
CA GLN A 16 -69.64 0.69 -2.31
C GLN A 16 -68.49 0.38 -3.29
N SER A 17 -68.47 1.03 -4.45
CA SER A 17 -67.35 0.92 -5.40
C SER A 17 -66.04 1.46 -4.80
N THR A 18 -66.10 2.58 -4.05
CA THR A 18 -64.91 3.11 -3.38
C THR A 18 -64.43 2.21 -2.25
N SER A 19 -65.32 1.57 -1.47
CA SER A 19 -64.91 0.63 -0.43
C SER A 19 -64.28 -0.62 -1.01
N GLU A 20 -64.83 -1.17 -2.09
CA GLU A 20 -64.25 -2.32 -2.80
C GLU A 20 -62.87 -1.98 -3.40
N ALA A 21 -62.69 -0.75 -3.91
CA ALA A 21 -61.39 -0.29 -4.38
C ALA A 21 -60.37 -0.16 -3.23
N LEU A 22 -60.81 0.34 -2.07
CA LEU A 22 -59.98 0.46 -0.87
C LEU A 22 -59.58 -0.90 -0.31
N GLU A 23 -60.50 -1.86 -0.27
CA GLU A 23 -60.21 -3.25 0.12
C GLU A 23 -59.22 -3.92 -0.83
N LYS A 24 -59.34 -3.70 -2.15
CA LYS A 24 -58.35 -4.18 -3.14
C LYS A 24 -56.97 -3.57 -2.93
N VAL A 25 -56.89 -2.26 -2.63
CA VAL A 25 -55.62 -1.60 -2.32
C VAL A 25 -55.03 -2.14 -1.01
N GLN A 26 -55.85 -2.38 0.00
CA GLN A 26 -55.42 -2.96 1.27
C GLN A 26 -54.94 -4.42 1.09
N GLN A 27 -55.61 -5.20 0.23
CA GLN A 27 -55.17 -6.55 -0.14
C GLN A 27 -53.83 -6.52 -0.89
N LEU A 28 -53.60 -5.56 -1.78
CA LEU A 28 -52.31 -5.38 -2.47
C LEU A 28 -51.19 -4.97 -1.52
N TYR A 29 -51.50 -4.14 -0.50
CA TYR A 29 -50.52 -3.76 0.51
C TYR A 29 -50.17 -4.95 1.43
N ASN A 30 -51.17 -5.71 1.86
CA ASN A 30 -50.98 -6.90 2.67
C ASN A 30 -50.34 -8.06 1.88
N SER A 31 -50.54 -8.11 0.55
CA SER A 31 -49.86 -9.07 -0.32
C SER A 31 -48.40 -8.67 -0.56
N GLN A 32 -48.06 -7.37 -0.59
CA GLN A 32 -46.66 -6.92 -0.65
C GLN A 32 -45.81 -7.40 0.53
N ASP A 33 -46.39 -7.54 1.73
CA ASP A 33 -45.71 -8.10 2.89
C ASP A 33 -45.55 -9.65 2.82
N ASN A 34 -46.44 -10.36 2.11
CA ASN A 34 -46.38 -11.82 1.96
C ASN A 34 -45.63 -12.30 0.69
N ASP A 35 -45.61 -11.50 -0.38
CA ASP A 35 -44.90 -11.78 -1.64
C ASP A 35 -43.37 -11.58 -1.53
N ALA A 36 -42.89 -11.05 -0.40
CA ALA A 36 -41.47 -10.99 -0.06
C ALA A 36 -40.84 -12.39 0.08
N GLU A 37 -41.63 -13.43 0.36
CA GLU A 37 -41.10 -14.78 0.61
C GLU A 37 -41.37 -15.79 -0.51
N ASN A 38 -42.48 -15.76 -1.25
CA ASN A 38 -42.80 -16.86 -2.19
C ASN A 38 -43.50 -16.40 -3.47
N GLY A 39 -42.76 -16.37 -4.60
CA GLY A 39 -43.39 -16.44 -5.92
C GLY A 39 -42.61 -15.75 -7.03
N ASN A 40 -42.46 -14.43 -6.96
CA ASN A 40 -41.94 -13.63 -8.08
C ASN A 40 -40.67 -12.84 -7.74
N ALA A 41 -40.54 -12.29 -6.53
CA ALA A 41 -39.31 -11.63 -6.08
C ALA A 41 -38.14 -12.63 -5.94
N GLY A 42 -38.42 -13.87 -5.51
CA GLY A 42 -37.44 -14.95 -5.47
C GLY A 42 -36.98 -15.40 -6.86
N LYS A 43 -37.88 -15.46 -7.85
CA LYS A 43 -37.55 -15.75 -9.25
C LYS A 43 -36.80 -14.61 -9.93
N LEU A 44 -37.12 -13.36 -9.60
CA LEU A 44 -36.35 -12.19 -10.01
C LEU A 44 -34.97 -12.18 -9.38
N LYS A 45 -34.84 -12.47 -8.08
CA LYS A 45 -33.53 -12.65 -7.42
C LYS A 45 -32.73 -13.77 -8.06
N LEU A 46 -33.34 -14.93 -8.34
CA LEU A 46 -32.67 -16.04 -9.04
C LEU A 46 -32.32 -15.70 -10.48
N ARG A 47 -33.12 -14.94 -11.23
CA ARG A 47 -32.77 -14.46 -12.58
C ARG A 47 -31.65 -13.42 -12.54
N ILE A 48 -31.71 -12.45 -11.63
CA ILE A 48 -30.66 -11.45 -11.39
C ILE A 48 -29.34 -12.12 -10.96
N LEU A 49 -29.41 -13.17 -10.12
CA LEU A 49 -28.23 -13.94 -9.70
C LEU A 49 -27.73 -14.92 -10.77
N LYS A 50 -28.61 -15.46 -11.63
CA LYS A 50 -28.25 -16.40 -12.71
C LYS A 50 -27.73 -15.68 -13.97
N GLU A 51 -28.20 -14.45 -14.24
CA GLU A 51 -27.63 -13.56 -15.26
C GLU A 51 -26.38 -12.82 -14.76
N GLY A 52 -26.17 -12.72 -13.45
CA GLY A 52 -24.94 -12.19 -12.83
C GLY A 52 -23.65 -13.01 -13.08
N LEU A 53 -23.74 -14.13 -13.80
CA LEU A 53 -22.58 -14.89 -14.30
C LEU A 53 -22.13 -14.42 -15.70
N ALA A 54 -22.95 -13.66 -16.42
CA ALA A 54 -22.42 -12.71 -17.38
C ALA A 54 -21.99 -11.51 -16.54
N THR A 55 -20.70 -11.39 -16.27
CA THR A 55 -20.14 -10.17 -15.68
C THR A 55 -20.42 -9.04 -16.65
N ASP A 56 -21.61 -8.44 -16.54
CA ASP A 56 -21.88 -7.16 -17.13
C ASP A 56 -20.80 -6.27 -16.54
N ARG A 57 -19.94 -5.77 -17.42
CA ARG A 57 -18.71 -5.09 -17.04
C ARG A 57 -19.16 -3.84 -16.33
N VAL A 58 -19.31 -3.90 -15.01
CA VAL A 58 -19.71 -2.74 -14.22
C VAL A 58 -18.61 -1.72 -14.44
N SER A 59 -18.88 -0.80 -15.36
CA SER A 59 -17.94 0.25 -15.74
C SER A 59 -17.57 0.98 -14.47
N LEU A 60 -16.29 1.33 -14.32
CA LEU A 60 -15.84 2.14 -13.19
C LEU A 60 -16.69 3.41 -13.05
N LEU A 61 -17.12 3.97 -14.18
CA LEU A 61 -18.02 5.12 -14.22
C LEU A 61 -19.39 4.79 -13.61
N SER A 62 -19.97 3.65 -13.95
CA SER A 62 -21.24 3.19 -13.37
C SER A 62 -21.09 2.96 -11.85
N LEU A 63 -20.02 2.28 -11.42
CA LEU A 63 -19.73 2.07 -10.00
C LEU A 63 -19.55 3.40 -9.25
N LYS A 64 -18.84 4.36 -9.85
CA LYS A 64 -18.61 5.69 -9.29
C LYS A 64 -19.93 6.46 -9.15
N ASN A 65 -20.77 6.45 -10.18
CA ASN A 65 -22.05 7.13 -10.17
C ASN A 65 -23.00 6.49 -9.15
N CYS A 66 -23.09 5.16 -9.11
CA CYS A 66 -23.91 4.43 -8.14
C CYS A 66 -23.44 4.67 -6.70
N SER A 67 -22.12 4.65 -6.44
CA SER A 67 -21.59 4.90 -5.08
C SER A 67 -21.74 6.36 -4.64
N MET A 68 -21.63 7.32 -5.56
CA MET A 68 -21.93 8.72 -5.26
C MET A 68 -23.42 8.95 -4.99
N LEU A 69 -24.31 8.35 -5.78
CA LEU A 69 -25.75 8.45 -5.56
C LEU A 69 -26.14 7.83 -4.21
N ALA A 70 -25.61 6.65 -3.88
CA ALA A 70 -25.80 6.02 -2.57
C ALA A 70 -25.30 6.90 -1.42
N TYR A 71 -24.16 7.58 -1.60
CA TYR A 71 -23.65 8.54 -0.63
C TYR A 71 -24.60 9.74 -0.45
N ILE A 72 -25.07 10.35 -1.54
CA ILE A 72 -26.02 11.47 -1.49
C ILE A 72 -27.32 11.04 -0.80
N ASN A 73 -27.86 9.87 -1.11
CA ASN A 73 -29.05 9.34 -0.47
C ASN A 73 -28.84 9.18 1.06
N SER A 74 -27.71 8.61 1.48
CA SER A 74 -27.37 8.48 2.90
C SER A 74 -27.19 9.83 3.62
N LEU A 75 -26.68 10.85 2.92
CA LEU A 75 -26.58 12.21 3.45
C LEU A 75 -27.96 12.87 3.56
N LEU A 76 -28.86 12.62 2.60
CA LEU A 76 -30.21 13.16 2.60
C LEU A 76 -30.99 12.65 3.83
N LEU A 77 -30.83 11.38 4.20
CA LEU A 77 -31.36 10.81 5.44
C LEU A 77 -30.81 11.53 6.69
N VAL A 78 -29.52 11.89 6.69
CA VAL A 78 -28.90 12.63 7.80
C VAL A 78 -29.39 14.07 7.88
N VAL A 79 -29.60 14.73 6.73
CA VAL A 79 -30.14 16.10 6.67
C VAL A 79 -31.62 16.12 7.06
N GLY A 80 -32.43 15.19 6.54
CA GLY A 80 -33.83 15.01 6.93
C GLY A 80 -33.97 14.81 8.44
N GLY A 81 -33.15 13.96 9.03
CA GLY A 81 -33.11 13.76 10.48
C GLY A 81 -32.61 14.96 11.31
N LYS A 82 -31.95 15.95 10.69
CA LYS A 82 -31.60 17.22 11.37
C LYS A 82 -32.68 18.27 11.25
N LEU A 83 -33.46 18.24 10.18
CA LEU A 83 -34.59 19.13 9.96
C LEU A 83 -35.80 18.70 10.79
N ASP A 84 -35.97 17.40 11.01
CA ASP A 84 -37.01 16.86 11.87
C ASP A 84 -36.58 16.93 13.34
N THR A 85 -36.77 18.10 13.96
CA THR A 85 -36.42 18.35 15.38
C THR A 85 -37.15 17.45 16.38
N SER A 86 -38.21 16.74 15.95
CA SER A 86 -39.03 15.90 16.82
C SER A 86 -38.67 14.41 16.77
N CYS A 87 -37.91 13.93 15.78
CA CYS A 87 -37.68 12.50 15.58
C CYS A 87 -36.28 12.04 16.04
N LYS A 88 -36.22 11.34 17.17
CA LYS A 88 -35.03 10.57 17.62
C LYS A 88 -34.99 9.20 16.94
N ASP A 89 -35.10 9.16 15.61
CA ASP A 89 -35.24 7.89 14.90
C ASP A 89 -33.90 7.14 14.71
N PRO A 90 -33.91 5.79 14.80
CA PRO A 90 -32.74 4.95 14.53
C PRO A 90 -32.24 5.05 13.08
N THR A 91 -33.08 5.48 12.14
CA THR A 91 -32.76 5.70 10.72
C THR A 91 -31.69 6.77 10.52
N VAL A 92 -31.61 7.79 11.38
CA VAL A 92 -30.57 8.84 11.29
C VAL A 92 -29.19 8.29 11.65
N LYS A 93 -29.13 7.37 12.64
CA LYS A 93 -27.88 6.69 13.01
C LYS A 93 -27.43 5.76 11.88
N GLU A 94 -28.38 5.05 11.28
CA GLU A 94 -28.11 4.17 10.14
C GLU A 94 -27.65 4.95 8.89
N GLY A 95 -28.29 6.08 8.59
CA GLY A 95 -27.88 7.00 7.53
C GLY A 95 -26.46 7.52 7.73
N ARG A 96 -26.08 7.85 8.97
CA ARG A 96 -24.71 8.25 9.32
C ARG A 96 -23.69 7.12 9.10
N GLN A 97 -24.03 5.90 9.52
CA GLN A 97 -23.18 4.73 9.33
C GLN A 97 -22.98 4.43 7.84
N ARG A 98 -24.05 4.43 7.04
CA ARG A 98 -24.00 4.25 5.58
C ARG A 98 -23.21 5.36 4.89
N SER A 99 -23.34 6.60 5.35
CA SER A 99 -22.58 7.74 4.81
C SER A 99 -21.07 7.55 4.99
N ILE A 100 -20.65 7.09 6.17
CA ILE A 100 -19.23 6.74 6.42
C ILE A 100 -18.80 5.60 5.51
N GLN A 101 -19.60 4.53 5.38
CA GLN A 101 -19.29 3.39 4.53
C GLN A 101 -19.12 3.80 3.06
N HIS A 102 -20.08 4.54 2.49
CA HIS A 102 -20.00 5.00 1.10
C HIS A 102 -18.82 5.97 0.90
N ARG A 103 -18.49 6.80 1.88
CA ARG A 103 -17.29 7.65 1.81
C ARG A 103 -16.01 6.82 1.76
N VAL A 104 -15.91 5.78 2.57
CA VAL A 104 -14.76 4.86 2.54
C VAL A 104 -14.67 4.13 1.21
N VAL A 105 -15.79 3.68 0.63
CA VAL A 105 -15.83 3.05 -0.70
C VAL A 105 -15.35 4.00 -1.79
N LEU A 106 -15.76 5.28 -1.76
CA LEU A 106 -15.28 6.28 -2.71
C LEU A 106 -13.78 6.53 -2.56
N GLU A 107 -13.27 6.66 -1.33
CA GLU A 107 -11.87 7.03 -1.11
C GLU A 107 -10.88 5.87 -1.24
N ARG A 108 -11.22 4.70 -0.71
CA ARG A 108 -10.34 3.52 -0.69
C ARG A 108 -10.66 2.53 -1.81
N GLY A 109 -11.87 2.53 -2.35
CA GLY A 109 -12.27 1.66 -3.46
C GLY A 109 -12.09 2.33 -4.82
N VAL A 110 -12.87 3.38 -5.09
CA VAL A 110 -12.94 3.99 -6.43
C VAL A 110 -11.68 4.78 -6.77
N LYS A 111 -11.18 5.67 -5.90
CA LYS A 111 -10.02 6.52 -6.19
C LYS A 111 -8.74 5.74 -6.58
N PRO A 112 -8.35 4.63 -5.93
CA PRO A 112 -7.17 3.88 -6.36
C PRO A 112 -7.34 3.23 -7.73
N LEU A 113 -8.54 2.79 -8.07
CA LEU A 113 -8.84 2.22 -9.40
C LEU A 113 -8.74 3.30 -10.49
N GLU A 114 -9.25 4.50 -10.22
CA GLU A 114 -9.09 5.66 -11.11
C GLU A 114 -7.62 6.00 -11.36
N LYS A 115 -6.79 6.02 -10.31
CA LYS A 115 -5.34 6.27 -10.45
C LYS A 115 -4.63 5.22 -11.29
N LYS A 116 -5.02 3.95 -11.17
CA LYS A 116 -4.45 2.86 -11.98
C LYS A 116 -4.87 2.99 -13.44
N LEU A 117 -6.15 3.27 -13.70
CA LEU A 117 -6.66 3.46 -15.05
C LEU A 117 -6.10 4.71 -15.72
N SER A 118 -5.98 5.82 -15.00
CA SER A 118 -5.34 7.03 -15.52
C SER A 118 -3.89 6.77 -15.89
N TYR A 119 -3.16 6.00 -15.07
CA TYR A 119 -1.78 5.61 -15.39
C TYR A 119 -1.71 4.70 -16.61
N GLN A 120 -2.62 3.74 -16.74
CA GLN A 120 -2.68 2.86 -17.92
C GLN A 120 -3.01 3.64 -19.20
N LEU A 121 -3.94 4.61 -19.13
CA LEU A 121 -4.25 5.49 -20.24
C LEU A 121 -3.07 6.42 -20.59
N ASP A 122 -2.38 6.99 -19.59
CA ASP A 122 -1.17 7.79 -19.81
C ASP A 122 -0.05 6.93 -20.43
N LYS A 123 0.09 5.68 -19.99
CA LYS A 123 1.05 4.74 -20.59
C LYS A 123 0.71 4.41 -22.04
N LEU A 124 -0.57 4.16 -22.35
CA LEU A 124 -1.03 3.87 -23.71
C LEU A 124 -0.85 5.08 -24.61
N THR A 125 -1.26 6.27 -24.18
CA THR A 125 -1.07 7.51 -24.93
C THR A 125 0.40 7.84 -25.14
N ARG A 126 1.27 7.60 -24.16
CA ARG A 126 2.74 7.70 -24.33
C ARG A 126 3.29 6.66 -25.30
N ALA A 127 2.78 5.44 -25.31
CA ALA A 127 3.18 4.42 -26.26
C ALA A 127 2.73 4.78 -27.68
N TYR A 128 1.49 5.24 -27.84
CA TYR A 128 0.94 5.69 -29.11
C TYR A 128 1.71 6.90 -29.67
N THR A 129 1.94 7.92 -28.85
CA THR A 129 2.72 9.11 -29.27
C THR A 129 4.19 8.79 -29.56
N ARG A 130 4.77 7.74 -28.98
CA ARG A 130 6.10 7.23 -29.36
C ARG A 130 6.05 6.52 -30.71
N MET A 131 5.09 5.63 -30.93
CA MET A 131 4.93 4.96 -32.22
C MET A 131 4.64 5.94 -33.35
N GLU A 132 3.82 6.96 -33.11
CA GLU A 132 3.53 8.01 -34.09
C GLU A 132 4.80 8.78 -34.47
N LYS A 133 5.65 9.13 -33.48
CA LYS A 133 6.95 9.77 -33.74
C LYS A 133 7.90 8.85 -34.50
N GLU A 134 8.03 7.59 -34.10
CA GLU A 134 8.87 6.61 -34.78
C GLU A 134 8.41 6.39 -36.23
N TYR A 135 7.10 6.37 -36.48
CA TYR A 135 6.53 6.27 -37.82
C TYR A 135 6.87 7.49 -38.68
N VAL A 136 6.67 8.70 -38.16
CA VAL A 136 7.01 9.96 -38.86
C VAL A 136 8.53 10.05 -39.10
N GLU A 137 9.36 9.66 -38.14
CA GLU A 137 10.82 9.61 -38.31
C GLU A 137 11.24 8.57 -39.35
N ALA A 138 10.59 7.40 -39.39
CA ALA A 138 10.83 6.38 -40.40
C ALA A 138 10.41 6.84 -41.80
N GLU A 139 9.27 7.53 -41.92
CA GLU A 139 8.80 8.14 -43.17
C GLU A 139 9.77 9.22 -43.66
N ASN A 140 10.19 10.14 -42.78
CA ASN A 140 11.19 11.15 -43.11
C ASN A 140 12.54 10.54 -43.51
N ARG A 141 12.97 9.45 -42.86
CA ARG A 141 14.18 8.72 -43.24
C ARG A 141 14.05 8.03 -44.59
N ALA A 142 12.89 7.46 -44.90
CA ALA A 142 12.61 6.85 -46.19
C ALA A 142 12.59 7.90 -47.31
N LEU A 143 11.97 9.06 -47.07
CA LEU A 143 11.97 10.20 -48.00
C LEU A 143 13.38 10.75 -48.23
N ALA A 144 14.17 10.97 -47.17
CA ALA A 144 15.56 11.41 -47.28
C ALA A 144 16.43 10.42 -48.07
N LYS A 145 16.24 9.10 -47.86
CA LYS A 145 16.95 8.06 -48.61
C LYS A 145 16.55 7.99 -50.10
N SER A 146 15.31 8.36 -50.44
CA SER A 146 14.87 8.48 -51.83
C SER A 146 15.35 9.77 -52.51
N GLN A 147 15.63 10.83 -51.75
CA GLN A 147 16.22 12.07 -52.26
C GLN A 147 17.74 11.98 -52.42
N SER A 148 18.42 11.19 -51.57
CA SER A 148 19.87 10.95 -51.69
C SER A 148 20.27 9.94 -52.77
N SER A 149 19.32 9.38 -53.52
CA SER A 149 19.59 8.49 -54.66
C SER A 149 19.61 9.20 -56.02
N VAL A 150 19.62 10.53 -56.05
CA VAL A 150 19.72 11.33 -57.29
C VAL A 150 20.98 12.20 -57.35
N ASP A 151 21.73 12.34 -56.26
CA ASP A 151 22.98 13.12 -56.28
C ASP A 151 24.15 12.36 -55.64
N GLN A 152 25.21 12.24 -56.45
CA GLN A 152 26.61 11.89 -56.15
C GLN A 152 27.02 10.40 -56.14
N GLU A 153 27.38 9.95 -57.35
CA GLU A 153 28.69 9.34 -57.59
C GLU A 153 29.80 10.27 -57.07
N SER A 154 30.68 9.76 -56.20
CA SER A 154 32.13 10.04 -56.07
C SER A 154 32.63 10.09 -54.62
N ASN A 155 33.74 9.37 -54.40
CA ASN A 155 34.63 9.30 -53.23
C ASN A 155 34.32 8.28 -52.12
N ASP A 156 34.81 7.08 -52.43
CA ASP A 156 35.59 6.18 -51.58
C ASP A 156 36.62 6.93 -50.71
N ASP A 157 36.60 6.72 -49.38
CA ASP A 157 37.73 6.24 -48.56
C ASP A 157 37.55 6.56 -47.04
N ASP A 158 37.84 5.53 -46.26
CA ASP A 158 38.30 5.45 -44.87
C ASP A 158 37.39 5.73 -43.64
N SER A 159 37.18 4.63 -42.88
CA SER A 159 37.42 4.48 -41.43
C SER A 159 36.23 3.93 -40.63
N SER A 160 36.13 2.59 -40.65
CA SER A 160 35.31 1.77 -39.77
C SER A 160 36.07 1.49 -38.46
N ASP A 161 35.62 2.07 -37.35
CA ASP A 161 36.11 1.67 -36.02
C ASP A 161 35.00 1.79 -34.96
N GLU A 162 33.99 0.90 -35.01
CA GLU A 162 33.08 0.68 -33.87
C GLU A 162 32.34 -0.67 -33.96
N GLU A 163 33.06 -1.81 -34.03
CA GLU A 163 32.42 -3.15 -34.08
C GLU A 163 32.99 -4.20 -33.10
N LEU A 164 33.61 -3.78 -31.98
CA LEU A 164 34.21 -4.73 -31.00
C LEU A 164 33.73 -4.62 -29.54
N SER A 165 32.54 -4.08 -29.28
CA SER A 165 31.99 -3.96 -27.91
C SER A 165 30.83 -4.93 -27.58
N TYR A 166 30.84 -6.15 -28.14
CA TYR A 166 29.87 -7.19 -27.77
C TYR A 166 30.52 -8.52 -27.34
N ARG A 167 31.16 -8.54 -26.16
CA ARG A 167 31.44 -9.78 -25.42
C ARG A 167 31.19 -9.58 -23.92
N PRO A 168 30.25 -10.33 -23.29
CA PRO A 168 30.08 -10.28 -21.84
C PRO A 168 31.21 -11.04 -21.12
N ASN A 169 31.86 -10.37 -20.17
CA ASN A 169 32.95 -10.91 -19.35
C ASN A 169 32.47 -12.03 -18.40
N VAL A 170 32.78 -13.28 -18.74
CA VAL A 170 32.50 -14.51 -17.95
C VAL A 170 33.45 -14.74 -16.76
N SER A 171 34.41 -13.86 -16.52
CA SER A 171 35.40 -14.00 -15.44
C SER A 171 34.97 -13.41 -14.09
N SER A 172 33.83 -12.72 -14.02
CA SER A 172 33.31 -12.13 -12.77
C SER A 172 32.26 -12.98 -12.04
N SER A 173 31.74 -14.04 -12.67
CA SER A 173 30.74 -14.94 -12.06
C SER A 173 31.35 -16.13 -11.30
N LEU A 174 32.65 -16.41 -11.49
CA LEU A 174 33.36 -17.52 -10.82
C LEU A 174 34.02 -17.12 -9.49
N ALA A 175 33.99 -15.83 -9.11
CA ALA A 175 34.67 -15.31 -7.92
C ALA A 175 33.77 -15.18 -6.67
N ALA A 176 32.51 -15.62 -6.73
CA ALA A 176 31.58 -15.56 -5.60
C ALA A 176 31.26 -16.98 -5.08
N GLY A 177 32.27 -17.67 -4.55
CA GLY A 177 32.06 -19.00 -4.00
C GLY A 177 33.27 -19.53 -3.24
N THR A 178 33.60 -18.94 -2.10
CA THR A 178 34.61 -19.54 -1.21
C THR A 178 34.01 -19.99 0.13
N LYS A 179 34.27 -21.27 0.42
CA LYS A 179 34.52 -21.92 1.72
C LYS A 179 33.37 -22.68 2.40
N THR A 180 33.32 -23.99 2.16
CA THR A 180 33.41 -25.01 3.23
C THR A 180 34.18 -26.24 2.75
N LYS A 181 35.26 -26.54 3.49
CA LYS A 181 36.17 -27.70 3.49
C LYS A 181 35.39 -29.04 3.71
N LYS A 182 35.73 -30.25 3.23
CA LYS A 182 36.96 -31.10 3.30
C LYS A 182 36.70 -32.42 2.47
N PRO A 183 37.62 -33.42 2.35
CA PRO A 183 38.02 -34.06 1.08
C PRO A 183 37.59 -35.55 0.93
N ALA A 184 37.64 -36.08 -0.30
CA ALA A 184 37.75 -37.51 -0.60
C ALA A 184 38.45 -37.71 -1.96
N GLU A 185 39.12 -38.85 -2.08
CA GLU A 185 40.23 -39.27 -2.97
C GLU A 185 39.92 -39.41 -4.47
N PRO A 186 40.96 -39.53 -5.32
CA PRO A 186 40.81 -39.68 -6.77
C PRO A 186 40.56 -41.14 -7.14
N VAL A 187 39.65 -41.37 -8.08
CA VAL A 187 39.58 -42.63 -8.83
C VAL A 187 39.59 -42.26 -10.30
N GLU A 188 40.70 -42.62 -10.94
CA GLU A 188 40.86 -42.71 -12.38
C GLU A 188 39.93 -43.82 -12.89
N GLU A 189 39.22 -43.60 -14.00
CA GLU A 189 38.81 -44.68 -14.90
C GLU A 189 38.46 -44.07 -16.27
N GLU A 190 39.48 -44.18 -17.12
CA GLU A 190 39.50 -44.42 -18.57
C GLU A 190 38.21 -44.30 -19.40
N GLU A 191 38.31 -43.51 -20.46
CA GLU A 191 37.55 -43.70 -21.68
C GLU A 191 38.13 -44.91 -22.43
N GLU A 192 37.31 -45.88 -22.84
CA GLU A 192 37.27 -46.31 -24.23
C GLU A 192 36.03 -47.17 -24.55
N ALA A 193 35.69 -47.15 -25.83
CA ALA A 193 34.41 -47.50 -26.43
C ALA A 193 34.08 -49.00 -26.46
N SER A 194 32.79 -49.31 -26.43
CA SER A 194 32.23 -50.32 -27.34
C SER A 194 30.75 -50.01 -27.62
N ALA A 195 30.46 -49.89 -28.91
CA ALA A 195 29.11 -49.78 -29.43
C ALA A 195 28.57 -51.19 -29.65
N GLU A 196 27.43 -51.52 -29.04
CA GLU A 196 26.41 -52.43 -29.57
C GLU A 196 25.14 -52.34 -28.70
N GLY A 197 24.02 -51.90 -29.29
CA GLY A 197 22.69 -51.95 -28.67
C GLY A 197 22.22 -50.74 -27.85
N ALA A 198 22.78 -49.54 -28.06
CA ALA A 198 22.38 -48.36 -27.28
C ALA A 198 21.04 -47.77 -27.75
N VAL A 199 19.94 -48.19 -27.10
CA VAL A 199 18.67 -47.44 -27.10
C VAL A 199 18.97 -46.01 -26.66
N TYR A 200 18.66 -45.04 -27.52
CA TYR A 200 18.86 -43.62 -27.26
C TYR A 200 18.18 -43.22 -25.94
N LYS A 201 18.99 -42.87 -24.94
CA LYS A 201 18.49 -42.32 -23.67
C LYS A 201 18.51 -40.80 -23.78
N PRO A 202 17.35 -40.13 -23.89
CA PRO A 202 17.32 -38.69 -23.93
C PRO A 202 17.89 -38.11 -22.62
N PRO A 203 18.55 -36.94 -22.69
CA PRO A 203 19.11 -36.30 -21.51
C PRO A 203 18.02 -36.02 -20.49
N LYS A 204 18.29 -36.37 -19.23
CA LYS A 204 17.40 -36.07 -18.11
C LYS A 204 17.50 -34.59 -17.78
N ILE A 205 16.65 -33.77 -18.41
CA ILE A 205 16.53 -32.35 -18.08
C ILE A 205 15.66 -32.26 -16.82
N SER A 206 16.26 -31.91 -15.68
CA SER A 206 15.46 -31.49 -14.51
C SER A 206 14.66 -30.26 -14.90
N ALA A 207 13.40 -30.16 -14.45
CA ALA A 207 12.53 -29.02 -14.72
C ALA A 207 13.13 -27.73 -14.14
N VAL A 208 13.99 -27.08 -14.92
CA VAL A 208 14.44 -25.71 -14.71
C VAL A 208 13.42 -24.85 -15.43
N LEU A 209 12.75 -23.98 -14.68
CA LEU A 209 11.85 -22.97 -15.25
C LEU A 209 12.59 -22.22 -16.37
N PRO A 210 11.96 -21.99 -17.53
CA PRO A 210 12.53 -21.14 -18.58
C PRO A 210 13.00 -19.82 -17.95
N PRO A 211 14.19 -19.29 -18.30
CA PRO A 211 14.65 -18.02 -17.77
C PRO A 211 13.60 -16.97 -18.13
N GLN A 212 12.78 -16.60 -17.14
CA GLN A 212 11.77 -15.58 -17.33
C GLN A 212 12.51 -14.30 -17.71
N GLN A 213 12.12 -13.77 -18.86
CA GLN A 213 12.73 -12.61 -19.49
C GLN A 213 12.87 -11.48 -18.45
N LEU A 214 14.12 -11.02 -18.24
CA LEU A 214 14.51 -9.80 -17.51
C LEU A 214 14.22 -9.76 -15.99
N HIS A 215 14.97 -10.56 -15.21
CA HIS A 215 15.11 -10.43 -13.74
C HIS A 215 15.86 -9.14 -13.31
N GLN A 216 15.43 -7.95 -13.75
CA GLN A 216 15.98 -6.66 -13.27
C GLN A 216 15.00 -5.84 -12.44
N PHE A 217 13.73 -6.23 -12.37
CA PHE A 217 12.72 -5.54 -11.57
C PHE A 217 12.01 -6.53 -10.63
N GLU A 218 12.56 -6.72 -9.44
CA GLU A 218 11.84 -7.39 -8.37
C GLU A 218 10.89 -6.38 -7.71
N ASP A 219 9.64 -6.29 -8.16
CA ASP A 219 8.56 -5.56 -7.47
C ASP A 219 8.04 -6.36 -6.27
N LYS A 220 8.97 -6.81 -5.43
CA LYS A 220 8.66 -7.52 -4.20
C LYS A 220 8.53 -6.49 -3.08
N PHE A 221 7.45 -6.59 -2.31
CA PHE A 221 7.26 -5.72 -1.16
C PHE A 221 8.37 -5.91 -0.13
N ASN A 222 9.23 -4.91 0.01
CA ASN A 222 10.31 -4.91 1.00
C ASN A 222 9.85 -4.21 2.28
N ALA A 223 9.36 -4.98 3.25
CA ALA A 223 8.95 -4.46 4.57
C ALA A 223 10.07 -3.68 5.29
N ARG A 224 11.35 -3.99 4.99
CA ARG A 224 12.51 -3.28 5.54
C ARG A 224 12.58 -1.82 5.09
N ASP A 225 12.11 -1.49 3.90
CA ASP A 225 12.17 -0.13 3.34
C ASP A 225 11.05 0.76 3.88
N HIS A 226 9.92 0.16 4.25
CA HIS A 226 8.79 0.87 4.87
C HIS A 226 8.83 0.91 6.40
N ARG A 227 9.81 0.25 7.03
CA ARG A 227 10.00 0.31 8.48
C ARG A 227 10.59 1.66 8.88
N ASP A 228 10.11 2.23 9.99
CA ASP A 228 10.72 3.44 10.55
C ASP A 228 12.18 3.19 10.98
N ARG A 229 13.09 3.98 10.43
CA ARG A 229 14.54 3.95 10.68
C ARG A 229 15.02 5.14 11.52
N SER A 230 14.10 5.94 12.07
CA SER A 230 14.38 7.12 12.91
C SER A 230 15.41 6.83 14.01
N GLY A 231 15.28 5.69 14.70
CA GLY A 231 16.19 5.29 15.77
C GLY A 231 17.64 5.03 15.36
N ARG A 232 17.95 4.85 14.06
CA ARG A 232 19.33 4.61 13.57
C ARG A 232 20.14 5.90 13.48
N SER A 233 19.53 6.98 12.99
CA SER A 233 20.15 8.30 12.86
C SER A 233 19.97 9.18 14.10
N ARG A 234 19.14 8.76 15.05
CA ARG A 234 18.91 9.45 16.33
C ARG A 234 20.20 9.46 17.16
N MET A 235 20.79 10.64 17.37
CA MET A 235 22.01 10.85 18.18
C MET A 235 21.69 11.76 19.36
N GLN A 236 22.00 11.31 20.58
CA GLN A 236 21.62 12.01 21.81
C GLN A 236 22.13 13.46 21.88
N ALA A 237 23.41 13.71 21.57
CA ALA A 237 23.97 15.07 21.61
C ALA A 237 23.25 16.05 20.65
N MET A 238 22.78 15.57 19.49
CA MET A 238 21.99 16.40 18.58
C MET A 238 20.59 16.67 19.14
N GLU A 239 19.99 15.69 19.80
CA GLU A 239 18.65 15.87 20.40
C GLU A 239 18.67 16.81 21.59
N GLU A 240 19.72 16.76 22.38
CA GLU A 240 19.95 17.70 23.48
C GLU A 240 20.08 19.13 22.94
N TYR A 241 20.90 19.34 21.91
CA TYR A 241 20.98 20.63 21.23
C TYR A 241 19.63 21.09 20.65
N ILE A 242 18.84 20.18 20.08
CA ILE A 242 17.49 20.49 19.58
C ILE A 242 16.56 20.89 20.73
N ARG A 243 16.63 20.22 21.88
CA ARG A 243 15.83 20.55 23.06
C ARG A 243 16.20 21.92 23.63
N GLU A 244 17.49 22.21 23.70
CA GLU A 244 17.99 23.52 24.13
C GLU A 244 17.62 24.64 23.15
N SER A 245 17.69 24.36 21.84
CA SER A 245 17.30 25.30 20.79
C SER A 245 15.78 25.45 20.65
N SER A 246 15.00 24.53 21.22
CA SER A 246 13.54 24.57 21.13
C SER A 246 12.95 25.37 22.28
N ASP A 247 12.06 26.30 21.96
CA ASP A 247 11.30 27.10 22.95
C ASP A 247 10.15 26.30 23.60
N GLN A 248 10.07 24.99 23.36
CA GLN A 248 9.02 24.15 23.92
C GLN A 248 9.44 23.64 25.30
N PRO A 249 8.57 23.69 26.32
CA PRO A 249 8.89 23.15 27.62
C PRO A 249 9.07 21.63 27.54
N SER A 250 10.13 21.14 28.17
CA SER A 250 10.36 19.71 28.37
C SER A 250 9.46 19.17 29.49
N TRP A 251 8.94 17.96 29.29
CA TRP A 251 8.17 17.27 30.32
C TRP A 251 9.12 16.50 31.23
N GLU A 252 9.55 17.13 32.32
CA GLU A 252 10.40 16.52 33.33
C GLU A 252 9.56 15.89 34.45
N SER A 253 10.00 14.75 34.96
CA SER A 253 9.33 14.09 36.09
C SER A 253 9.59 14.83 37.40
N SER A 254 8.71 14.63 38.38
CA SER A 254 8.96 15.10 39.74
C SER A 254 10.25 14.50 40.32
N ILE A 255 10.95 15.32 41.12
CA ILE A 255 12.19 14.94 41.81
C ILE A 255 11.89 13.75 42.72
N GLY A 256 12.65 12.66 42.57
CA GLY A 256 12.47 11.41 43.30
C GLY A 256 11.71 10.31 42.56
N ALA A 257 10.84 10.64 41.61
CA ALA A 257 10.13 9.64 40.80
C ALA A 257 11.06 8.87 39.84
N ASN A 258 12.20 9.50 39.49
CA ASN A 258 13.19 8.95 38.57
C ASN A 258 14.25 8.07 39.26
N ILE A 259 14.23 7.92 40.59
CA ILE A 259 15.26 7.16 41.30
C ILE A 259 14.92 5.65 41.24
N VAL A 260 15.87 4.84 40.78
CA VAL A 260 15.70 3.38 40.69
C VAL A 260 16.21 2.72 41.97
N THR A 261 15.45 1.73 42.47
CA THR A 261 15.85 0.83 43.57
C THR A 261 16.49 1.55 44.77
N HIS A 262 15.83 2.62 45.23
CA HIS A 262 16.26 3.42 46.38
C HIS A 262 17.70 3.95 46.25
N GLY A 263 18.16 4.21 45.02
CA GLY A 263 19.47 4.79 44.73
C GLY A 263 20.51 3.81 44.18
N ARG A 264 20.30 2.49 44.31
CA ARG A 264 21.27 1.49 43.80
C ARG A 264 21.37 1.50 42.28
N GLY A 265 20.28 1.79 41.58
CA GLY A 265 20.25 1.90 40.12
C GLY A 265 20.54 3.29 39.58
N GLY A 266 20.85 4.26 40.45
CA GLY A 266 20.99 5.66 40.08
C GLY A 266 19.67 6.32 39.67
N ILE A 267 19.78 7.47 39.02
CA ILE A 267 18.66 8.20 38.41
C ILE A 267 18.44 7.67 36.99
N LYS A 268 17.19 7.46 36.58
CA LYS A 268 16.84 7.03 35.22
C LYS A 268 17.30 8.07 34.20
N SER A 269 17.97 7.61 33.14
CA SER A 269 18.26 8.44 31.96
C SER A 269 16.97 8.85 31.23
N LEU A 270 16.99 9.98 30.52
CA LEU A 270 15.87 10.46 29.67
C LEU A 270 15.39 9.38 28.67
N ARG A 271 16.30 8.56 28.15
CA ARG A 271 15.93 7.45 27.25
C ARG A 271 15.22 6.31 28.01
N ASP A 272 15.57 6.11 29.27
CA ASP A 272 14.98 5.09 30.11
C ASP A 272 13.57 5.48 30.55
N THR A 273 13.36 6.76 30.89
CA THR A 273 12.03 7.32 31.20
C THR A 273 11.10 7.34 29.98
N GLU A 274 11.59 7.72 28.79
CA GLU A 274 10.82 7.65 27.53
C GLU A 274 10.31 6.22 27.27
N LYS A 275 11.19 5.23 27.42
CA LYS A 275 10.85 3.82 27.19
C LYS A 275 9.84 3.29 28.22
N GLU A 276 9.98 3.66 29.49
CA GLU A 276 9.03 3.29 30.53
C GLU A 276 7.66 3.90 30.28
N ARG A 277 7.61 5.16 29.84
CA ARG A 277 6.36 5.82 29.42
C ARG A 277 5.71 5.11 28.24
N ASP A 278 6.50 4.65 27.27
CA ASP A 278 5.97 3.89 26.13
C ASP A 278 5.44 2.51 26.57
N ILE A 279 6.07 1.87 27.57
CA ILE A 279 5.56 0.63 28.18
C ILE A 279 4.25 0.93 28.91
N ALA A 280 4.18 1.95 29.76
CA ALA A 280 2.96 2.33 30.47
C ALA A 280 1.80 2.60 29.50
N ARG A 281 2.04 3.36 28.42
CA ARG A 281 1.05 3.59 27.36
C ARG A 281 0.56 2.29 26.71
N TYR A 282 1.46 1.35 26.47
CA TYR A 282 1.09 0.05 25.90
C TYR A 282 0.26 -0.78 26.89
N GLU A 283 0.63 -0.79 28.17
CA GLU A 283 -0.08 -1.52 29.22
C GLU A 283 -1.47 -0.93 29.46
N GLU A 284 -1.61 0.40 29.43
CA GLU A 284 -2.90 1.11 29.54
C GLU A 284 -3.77 0.89 28.30
N ALA A 285 -3.20 0.91 27.09
CA ALA A 285 -3.95 0.72 25.85
C ALA A 285 -4.44 -0.73 25.67
N ASN A 286 -3.68 -1.71 26.13
CA ASN A 286 -4.00 -3.14 25.98
C ASN A 286 -4.48 -3.80 27.28
N PHE A 287 -4.54 -3.06 28.39
CA PHE A 287 -4.91 -3.54 29.72
C PHE A 287 -4.16 -4.82 30.15
N ALA A 288 -2.92 -4.99 29.69
CA ALA A 288 -2.11 -6.17 29.92
C ALA A 288 -0.69 -5.78 30.32
N ARG A 289 -0.19 -6.34 31.43
CA ARG A 289 1.18 -6.09 31.92
C ARG A 289 2.20 -6.81 31.05
N LEU A 290 3.33 -6.16 30.79
CA LEU A 290 4.44 -6.81 30.12
C LEU A 290 5.20 -7.69 31.12
N ASN A 291 5.37 -8.97 30.79
CA ASN A 291 6.12 -9.88 31.65
C ASN A 291 7.63 -9.68 31.47
N HIS A 292 8.22 -8.92 32.38
CA HIS A 292 9.65 -8.65 32.38
C HIS A 292 10.40 -9.90 32.85
N GLY A 293 11.24 -10.49 31.99
CA GLY A 293 12.12 -11.59 32.37
C GLY A 293 11.57 -13.01 32.15
N THR A 294 10.53 -13.21 31.35
CA THR A 294 10.15 -14.57 30.88
C THR A 294 11.12 -15.08 29.81
N SER A 295 11.60 -14.20 28.94
CA SER A 295 12.59 -14.54 27.91
C SER A 295 14.01 -14.48 28.45
N LYS A 296 14.81 -15.50 28.12
CA LYS A 296 16.27 -15.51 28.36
C LYS A 296 16.95 -14.30 27.70
N ALA A 297 16.44 -13.88 26.53
CA ALA A 297 16.96 -12.72 25.82
C ALA A 297 16.71 -11.41 26.59
N ASP A 298 15.53 -11.27 27.20
CA ASP A 298 15.17 -10.07 27.97
C ASP A 298 15.98 -9.96 29.26
N LYS A 299 16.20 -11.08 29.97
CA LYS A 299 17.09 -11.11 31.14
C LYS A 299 18.51 -10.66 30.77
N ARG A 300 19.05 -11.14 29.64
CA ARG A 300 20.38 -10.74 29.16
C ARG A 300 20.42 -9.26 28.82
N LYS A 301 19.42 -8.75 28.10
CA LYS A 301 19.33 -7.35 27.70
C LYS A 301 19.19 -6.41 28.90
N GLN A 302 18.41 -6.80 29.91
CA GLN A 302 18.24 -6.04 31.14
C GLN A 302 19.55 -5.97 31.93
N LYS A 303 20.22 -7.11 32.16
CA LYS A 303 21.54 -7.14 32.83
C LYS A 303 22.62 -6.39 32.06
N GLN A 304 22.58 -6.42 30.73
CA GLN A 304 23.50 -5.63 29.90
C GLN A 304 23.24 -4.14 30.04
N ARG A 305 21.97 -3.71 30.00
CA ARG A 305 21.58 -2.31 30.18
C ARG A 305 21.94 -1.80 31.57
N GLU A 306 21.67 -2.58 32.62
CA GLU A 306 22.00 -2.20 33.99
C GLU A 306 23.51 -1.96 34.17
N ARG A 307 24.35 -2.84 33.61
CA ARG A 307 25.81 -2.65 33.64
C ARG A 307 26.27 -1.44 32.82
N GLN A 308 25.65 -1.19 31.67
CA GLN A 308 25.94 -0.01 30.86
C GLN A 308 25.53 1.27 31.58
N ASN A 309 24.37 1.27 32.24
CA ASN A 309 23.91 2.39 33.03
C ASN A 309 24.86 2.65 34.21
N GLN A 310 25.30 1.61 34.92
CA GLN A 310 26.28 1.78 36.00
C GLN A 310 27.62 2.35 35.54
N ALA A 311 28.06 2.03 34.32
CA ALA A 311 29.33 2.50 33.79
C ALA A 311 29.25 3.90 33.17
N ASN A 312 28.11 4.25 32.56
CA ASN A 312 27.99 5.42 31.69
C ASN A 312 27.01 6.48 32.22
N VAL A 313 26.03 6.10 33.02
CA VAL A 313 25.01 7.03 33.54
C VAL A 313 25.45 7.54 34.91
N ILE A 314 25.66 8.85 34.99
CA ILE A 314 26.11 9.54 36.21
C ILE A 314 25.11 10.67 36.46
N GLY A 315 24.46 10.66 37.63
CA GLY A 315 23.50 11.71 37.98
C GLY A 315 22.21 11.73 37.13
N GLY A 316 21.92 10.67 36.35
CA GLY A 316 20.78 10.63 35.43
C GLY A 316 21.10 11.08 34.01
N GLU A 317 22.29 11.61 33.78
CA GLU A 317 22.82 11.92 32.46
C GLU A 317 23.68 10.76 31.95
N ASP A 318 23.58 10.45 30.66
CA ASP A 318 24.40 9.41 30.02
C ASP A 318 25.65 10.06 29.44
N PHE A 319 26.83 9.64 29.87
CA PHE A 319 28.15 10.07 29.37
C PHE A 319 28.76 9.04 28.40
N GLY A 320 28.10 7.90 28.17
CA GLY A 320 28.59 6.84 27.27
C GLY A 320 28.71 7.27 25.81
N ILE A 321 28.07 8.37 25.42
CA ILE A 321 28.13 8.97 24.08
C ILE A 321 29.54 9.43 23.74
N PHE A 322 30.28 9.96 24.72
CA PHE A 322 31.64 10.47 24.50
C PHE A 322 32.66 9.34 24.26
N ASN A 323 32.36 8.13 24.73
CA ASN A 323 33.19 6.94 24.49
C ASN A 323 32.85 6.23 23.17
N SER A 324 31.86 6.71 22.41
CA SER A 324 31.42 6.09 21.17
C SER A 324 32.29 6.51 19.98
N LYS A 325 32.71 5.54 19.16
CA LYS A 325 33.39 5.80 17.87
C LYS A 325 32.43 6.27 16.76
N ARG A 326 31.13 6.39 17.05
CA ARG A 326 30.13 6.83 16.06
C ARG A 326 30.31 8.32 15.80
N ARG A 327 30.60 8.66 14.54
CA ARG A 327 30.80 10.04 14.14
C ARG A 327 29.47 10.76 13.95
N MET A 328 29.36 11.98 14.48
CA MET A 328 28.20 12.86 14.29
C MET A 328 27.92 13.14 12.81
N GLU A 329 28.96 13.24 12.00
CA GLU A 329 28.87 13.49 10.57
C GLU A 329 28.09 12.40 9.83
N ASP A 330 28.11 11.13 10.24
CA ASP A 330 27.43 10.07 9.49
C ASP A 330 25.90 10.23 9.58
N SER A 331 25.39 10.60 10.76
CA SER A 331 23.95 10.83 10.97
C SER A 331 23.48 12.22 10.52
N THR A 332 24.37 13.22 10.56
CA THR A 332 24.06 14.62 10.22
C THR A 332 24.49 15.02 8.81
N SER A 333 25.27 14.19 8.10
CA SER A 333 25.82 14.53 6.79
C SER A 333 24.70 14.79 5.79
N ARG A 334 24.55 16.09 5.49
CA ARG A 334 24.01 16.68 4.26
C ARG A 334 22.90 15.88 3.60
N ARG A 335 21.82 15.57 4.34
CA ARG A 335 20.57 14.94 3.85
C ARG A 335 20.86 14.11 2.59
N ASN A 336 21.59 13.00 2.68
CA ASN A 336 22.20 12.35 1.50
C ASN A 336 21.21 12.12 0.34
N ALA A 337 19.93 11.84 0.64
CA ALA A 337 18.86 11.73 -0.35
C ALA A 337 18.46 13.07 -1.04
N LYS A 338 18.57 14.19 -0.34
CA LYS A 338 18.31 15.57 -0.82
C LYS A 338 19.61 16.37 -1.00
N ARG A 339 20.74 15.71 -1.17
CA ARG A 339 22.02 16.37 -1.40
C ARG A 339 21.97 17.04 -2.76
N SER A 340 22.16 18.36 -2.79
CA SER A 340 22.22 19.16 -4.01
C SER A 340 23.45 18.78 -4.83
N ARG A 341 23.26 17.90 -5.81
CA ARG A 341 24.32 17.44 -6.73
C ARG A 341 24.58 18.51 -7.79
N SER A 342 23.52 19.18 -8.26
CA SER A 342 23.61 20.26 -9.24
C SER A 342 23.84 21.63 -8.59
N ALA A 343 24.50 22.54 -9.31
CA ALA A 343 24.63 23.94 -8.93
C ALA A 343 23.27 24.64 -8.84
N TRP A 344 22.33 24.26 -9.72
CA TRP A 344 20.96 24.76 -9.70
C TRP A 344 20.20 24.35 -8.44
N ASP A 345 20.38 23.11 -7.97
CA ASP A 345 19.78 22.64 -6.70
C ASP A 345 20.35 23.41 -5.49
N ARG A 346 21.63 23.80 -5.56
CA ARG A 346 22.26 24.63 -4.52
C ARG A 346 21.69 26.05 -4.53
N ALA A 347 21.50 26.63 -5.72
CA ALA A 347 20.90 27.95 -5.87
C ALA A 347 19.46 27.95 -5.34
N LYS A 348 18.64 26.96 -5.73
CA LYS A 348 17.26 26.78 -5.24
C LYS A 348 17.13 26.58 -3.73
N LYS A 349 18.16 26.08 -3.06
CA LYS A 349 18.17 25.93 -1.61
C LYS A 349 18.53 27.24 -0.88
N LYS A 350 19.27 28.12 -1.57
CA LYS A 350 19.71 29.40 -1.02
C LYS A 350 18.65 30.49 -1.20
N LEU A 351 17.91 30.43 -2.31
CA LEU A 351 16.62 31.08 -2.47
C LEU A 351 15.63 30.50 -1.46
#